data_AF-A0A6M8W6A1-F1
#
_entry.id   AF-A0A6M8W6A1-F1
#
_cell.length_a   1.000
_cell.length_b   1.000
_cell.length_c   1.000
_cell.angle_alpha   90.00
_cell.angle_beta   90.00
_cell.angle_gamma   90.00
#
_symmetry.space_group_name_H-M   'P 1'
#
loop_
_entity.id
_entity.type
_entity.pdbx_description
1 polymer ?
#
loop_
_entity_poly.entity_id
_entity_poly.type
_entity_poly.pdbx_seq_one_letter_code
_entity_poly.pdbx_strand_id
1 'polypeptide(L)'
;MREPNPIERALSDPWCPASGVVAQITGAEQAREAVRLIAGAASGAGPLERARLARLAEVVAGAFPDAGQCWQDAAGAAPAAVMADAIAELVGHQVPLPTEPARATIVPGQMVVATSPVRIDLAGGWSDTPPICHELGGTVVNAAISLGGRQPLQAVAQLSDEPVVRITSIDLGRSVEFARTEELLSFRDTLDWSAIPKAALVLSGLVPADASVRLEDWLESVGGGGCG
;
A
#
# COMPACT_ATOMS: atom_id res chain seq x y z
N MET A 1 34.05 12.11 -23.73
CA MET A 1 33.27 12.02 -22.47
C MET A 1 33.29 10.56 -22.06
N ARG A 2 33.72 10.22 -20.83
CA ARG A 2 33.54 8.85 -20.31
C ARG A 2 32.04 8.62 -20.13
N GLU A 3 31.53 7.47 -20.55
CA GLU A 3 30.18 7.08 -20.19
C GLU A 3 30.08 7.00 -18.65
N PRO A 4 29.01 7.53 -18.04
CA PRO A 4 28.84 7.50 -16.60
C PRO A 4 28.81 6.05 -16.10
N ASN A 5 29.33 5.82 -14.90
CA ASN A 5 29.28 4.49 -14.29
C ASN A 5 27.82 4.01 -14.25
N PRO A 6 27.51 2.76 -14.66
CA PRO A 6 26.13 2.27 -14.69
C PRO A 6 25.40 2.42 -13.35
N ILE A 7 26.15 2.42 -12.24
CA ILE A 7 25.62 2.66 -10.89
C ILE A 7 25.29 4.13 -10.66
N GLU A 8 26.17 5.06 -11.05
CA GLU A 8 25.86 6.50 -10.96
C GLU A 8 24.62 6.86 -11.79
N ARG A 9 24.42 6.19 -12.92
CA ARG A 9 23.20 6.33 -13.72
C ARG A 9 21.98 5.77 -12.99
N ALA A 10 22.09 4.59 -12.37
CA ALA A 10 21.01 3.99 -11.58
C ALA A 10 20.59 4.86 -10.38
N LEU A 11 21.55 5.55 -9.76
CA LEU A 11 21.34 6.45 -8.63
C LEU A 11 20.76 7.81 -9.04
N SER A 12 21.02 8.28 -10.25
CA SER A 12 20.54 9.58 -10.75
C SER A 12 19.27 9.50 -11.59
N ASP A 13 18.97 8.34 -12.17
CA ASP A 13 17.75 8.07 -12.93
C ASP A 13 16.89 7.01 -12.21
N PRO A 14 15.79 7.41 -11.56
CA PRO A 14 14.89 6.48 -10.89
C PRO A 14 14.21 5.51 -11.85
N TRP A 15 14.14 5.82 -13.15
CA TRP A 15 13.53 4.95 -14.15
C TRP A 15 14.51 3.96 -14.77
N CYS A 16 15.79 4.00 -14.38
CA CYS A 16 16.78 3.05 -14.85
C CYS A 16 16.50 1.66 -14.22
N PRO A 17 16.14 0.63 -15.02
CA PRO A 17 15.80 -0.68 -14.48
C PRO A 17 17.04 -1.42 -14.01
N ALA A 18 16.92 -2.16 -12.91
CA ALA A 18 18.02 -2.91 -12.32
C ALA A 18 18.68 -3.91 -13.29
N SER A 19 17.88 -4.52 -14.18
CA SER A 19 18.38 -5.44 -15.21
C SER A 19 19.35 -4.77 -16.18
N GLY A 20 19.08 -3.53 -16.59
CA GLY A 20 19.96 -2.76 -17.47
C GLY A 20 21.26 -2.35 -16.78
N VAL A 21 21.22 -2.14 -15.46
CA VAL A 21 22.40 -1.83 -14.64
C VAL A 21 23.27 -3.08 -14.49
N VAL A 22 22.68 -4.21 -14.13
CA VAL A 22 23.39 -5.49 -13.93
C VAL A 22 24.05 -5.98 -15.22
N ALA A 23 23.40 -5.80 -16.37
CA ALA A 23 23.96 -6.17 -17.68
C ALA A 23 25.27 -5.44 -18.04
N GLN A 24 25.57 -4.32 -17.38
CA GLN A 24 26.79 -3.53 -17.59
C GLN A 24 27.86 -3.77 -16.52
N ILE A 25 27.59 -4.62 -15.52
CA ILE A 25 28.59 -5.01 -14.52
C ILE A 25 29.42 -6.16 -15.10
N THR A 26 30.72 -5.93 -15.27
CA THR A 26 31.63 -6.86 -15.96
C THR A 26 32.44 -7.74 -15.02
N GLY A 27 32.34 -7.55 -13.69
CA GLY A 27 33.10 -8.36 -12.73
C GLY A 27 32.76 -8.15 -11.26
N ALA A 28 33.24 -9.06 -10.42
CA ALA A 28 32.92 -9.13 -8.99
C ALA A 28 33.40 -7.91 -8.19
N GLU A 29 34.53 -7.29 -8.56
CA GLU A 29 35.01 -6.07 -7.88
C GLU A 29 34.07 -4.89 -8.13
N GLN A 30 33.67 -4.69 -9.39
CA GLN A 30 32.68 -3.67 -9.77
C GLN A 30 31.33 -3.93 -9.10
N ALA A 31 30.90 -5.20 -9.00
CA ALA A 31 29.69 -5.57 -8.29
C ALA A 31 29.77 -5.21 -6.80
N ARG A 32 30.87 -5.53 -6.12
CA ARG A 32 31.07 -5.17 -4.69
C ARG A 32 31.04 -3.66 -4.47
N GLU A 33 31.65 -2.89 -5.37
CA GLU A 33 31.61 -1.43 -5.28
C GLU A 33 30.21 -0.88 -5.55
N ALA A 34 29.50 -1.44 -6.51
CA ALA A 34 28.12 -1.09 -6.82
C ALA A 34 27.22 -1.18 -5.58
N VAL A 35 27.21 -2.33 -4.88
CA VAL A 35 26.33 -2.49 -3.71
C VAL A 35 26.70 -1.58 -2.55
N ARG A 36 27.98 -1.19 -2.39
CA ARG A 36 28.36 -0.18 -1.37
C ARG A 36 27.78 1.19 -1.70
N LEU A 37 27.88 1.62 -2.96
CA LEU A 37 27.31 2.88 -3.42
C LEU A 37 25.78 2.88 -3.27
N ILE A 38 25.13 1.78 -3.65
CA ILE A 38 23.68 1.61 -3.50
C ILE A 38 23.26 1.64 -2.02
N ALA A 39 23.99 0.97 -1.13
CA ALA A 39 23.73 0.99 0.31
C ALA A 39 23.88 2.40 0.90
N GLY A 40 24.95 3.12 0.50
CA GLY A 40 25.17 4.51 0.91
C GLY A 40 24.03 5.44 0.48
N ALA A 41 23.57 5.31 -0.77
CA ALA A 41 22.43 6.07 -1.29
C ALA A 41 21.12 5.72 -0.56
N ALA A 42 20.89 4.43 -0.27
CA ALA A 42 19.70 3.98 0.44
C ALA A 42 19.61 4.55 1.87
N SER A 43 20.72 4.82 2.54
CA SER A 43 20.68 5.35 3.92
C SER A 43 20.02 6.74 4.04
N GLY A 44 20.05 7.55 2.98
CA GLY A 44 19.46 8.90 2.97
C GLY A 44 18.20 9.06 2.10
N ALA A 45 17.78 8.01 1.40
CA ALA A 45 16.69 8.07 0.43
C ALA A 45 15.30 8.01 1.09
N GLY A 46 14.28 8.46 0.36
CA GLY A 46 12.87 8.28 0.74
C GLY A 46 12.40 6.82 0.63
N PRO A 47 11.22 6.46 1.19
CA PRO A 47 10.80 5.05 1.30
C PRO A 47 10.77 4.28 -0.03
N LEU A 48 10.15 4.85 -1.06
CA LEU A 48 10.07 4.20 -2.37
C LEU A 48 11.46 4.01 -2.99
N GLU A 49 12.30 5.03 -2.91
CA GLU A 49 13.66 4.99 -3.45
C GLU A 49 14.54 3.99 -2.69
N ARG A 50 14.42 3.92 -1.36
CA ARG A 50 15.10 2.89 -0.55
C ARG A 50 14.68 1.48 -0.94
N ALA A 51 13.36 1.23 -1.08
CA ALA A 51 12.86 -0.07 -1.49
C ALA A 51 13.41 -0.46 -2.88
N ARG A 52 13.44 0.49 -3.81
CA ARG A 52 14.07 0.35 -5.12
C ARG A 52 15.56 -0.01 -5.03
N LEU A 53 16.34 0.78 -4.28
CA LEU A 53 17.79 0.58 -4.17
C LEU A 53 18.12 -0.77 -3.51
N ALA A 54 17.36 -1.17 -2.50
CA ALA A 54 17.47 -2.50 -1.91
C ALA A 54 17.14 -3.61 -2.92
N ARG A 55 16.11 -3.44 -3.75
CA ARG A 55 15.81 -4.39 -4.83
C ARG A 55 16.91 -4.45 -5.88
N LEU A 56 17.49 -3.31 -6.28
CA LEU A 56 18.64 -3.26 -7.18
C LEU A 56 19.84 -4.03 -6.59
N ALA A 57 20.14 -3.83 -5.31
CA ALA A 57 21.19 -4.55 -4.60
C ALA A 57 20.94 -6.07 -4.59
N GLU A 58 19.69 -6.50 -4.39
CA GLU A 58 19.30 -7.90 -4.46
C GLU A 58 19.55 -8.52 -5.85
N VAL A 59 19.19 -7.80 -6.92
CA VAL A 59 19.41 -8.27 -8.31
C VAL A 59 20.91 -8.38 -8.60
N VAL A 60 21.72 -7.40 -8.16
CA VAL A 60 23.19 -7.45 -8.29
C VAL A 60 23.78 -8.62 -7.52
N ALA A 61 23.36 -8.83 -6.27
CA ALA A 61 23.83 -9.94 -5.43
C ALA A 61 23.42 -11.32 -5.99
N GLY A 62 22.26 -11.42 -6.65
CA GLY A 62 21.83 -12.62 -7.34
C GLY A 62 22.72 -13.00 -8.53
N ALA A 63 23.21 -12.00 -9.28
CA ALA A 63 24.16 -12.20 -10.38
C ALA A 63 25.61 -12.39 -9.90
N PHE A 64 25.98 -11.74 -8.77
CA PHE A 64 27.31 -11.76 -8.18
C PHE A 64 27.23 -12.06 -6.67
N PRO A 65 27.19 -13.34 -6.25
CA PRO A 65 26.95 -13.72 -4.86
C PRO A 65 27.92 -13.08 -3.84
N ASP A 66 29.19 -12.91 -4.21
CA ASP A 66 30.21 -12.26 -3.38
C ASP A 66 29.90 -10.79 -3.04
N ALA A 67 29.03 -10.15 -3.81
CA ALA A 67 28.57 -8.79 -3.58
C ALA A 67 27.57 -8.71 -2.41
N GLY A 68 26.83 -9.79 -2.12
CA GLY A 68 25.83 -9.82 -1.06
C GLY A 68 26.40 -9.51 0.33
N GLN A 69 27.61 -10.01 0.64
CA GLN A 69 28.27 -9.70 1.92
C GLN A 69 28.64 -8.21 2.01
N CYS A 70 29.09 -7.59 0.92
CA CYS A 70 29.43 -6.17 0.91
C CYS A 70 28.21 -5.28 1.17
N TRP A 71 27.02 -5.67 0.70
CA TRP A 71 25.78 -5.00 1.08
C TRP A 71 25.51 -5.15 2.58
N GLN A 72 25.57 -6.37 3.11
CA GLN A 72 25.29 -6.65 4.51
C GLN A 72 26.19 -5.81 5.43
N ASP A 73 27.48 -5.70 5.10
CA ASP A 73 28.45 -4.91 5.86
C ASP A 73 28.16 -3.39 5.82
N ALA A 74 27.60 -2.90 4.70
CA ALA A 74 27.31 -1.48 4.51
C ALA A 74 25.93 -1.04 5.03
N ALA A 75 24.90 -1.86 4.81
CA ALA A 75 23.51 -1.55 5.14
C ALA A 75 23.06 -2.13 6.50
N GLY A 76 23.81 -3.09 7.07
CA GLY A 76 23.50 -3.72 8.35
C GLY A 76 22.33 -4.71 8.33
N ALA A 77 21.66 -4.89 7.19
CA ALA A 77 20.52 -5.79 7.01
C ALA A 77 20.49 -6.34 5.59
N ALA A 78 19.81 -7.48 5.38
CA ALA A 78 19.65 -8.06 4.05
C ALA A 78 18.82 -7.13 3.14
N PRO A 79 19.06 -7.10 1.82
CA PRO A 79 18.32 -6.21 0.91
C PRO A 79 16.80 -6.41 1.00
N ALA A 80 16.35 -7.66 1.12
CA ALA A 80 14.94 -7.98 1.26
C ALA A 80 14.29 -7.38 2.53
N ALA A 81 15.03 -7.29 3.64
CA ALA A 81 14.53 -6.70 4.88
C ALA A 81 14.41 -5.17 4.75
N VAL A 82 15.46 -4.52 4.23
CA VAL A 82 15.45 -3.06 3.95
C VAL A 82 14.30 -2.69 3.01
N MET A 83 14.09 -3.52 1.98
CA MET A 83 12.98 -3.36 1.04
C MET A 83 11.62 -3.47 1.75
N ALA A 84 11.41 -4.50 2.56
CA ALA A 84 10.16 -4.71 3.29
C ALA A 84 9.84 -3.54 4.23
N ASP A 85 10.84 -3.09 5.01
CA ASP A 85 10.69 -1.97 5.94
C ASP A 85 10.36 -0.66 5.21
N ALA A 86 11.04 -0.41 4.08
CA ALA A 86 10.81 0.78 3.28
C ALA A 86 9.44 0.77 2.57
N ILE A 87 8.94 -0.39 2.11
CA ILE A 87 7.57 -0.52 1.61
C ILE A 87 6.57 -0.27 2.74
N ALA A 88 6.81 -0.81 3.93
CA ALA A 88 5.92 -0.60 5.08
C ALA A 88 5.82 0.89 5.45
N GLU A 89 6.93 1.62 5.41
CA GLU A 89 6.97 3.07 5.60
C GLU A 89 6.25 3.82 4.47
N LEU A 90 6.44 3.42 3.20
CA LEU A 90 5.75 4.01 2.05
C LEU A 90 4.23 3.86 2.15
N VAL A 91 3.76 2.65 2.48
CA VAL A 91 2.34 2.37 2.71
C VAL A 91 1.81 3.15 3.91
N GLY A 92 2.69 3.46 4.88
CA GLY A 92 2.39 4.34 6.00
C GLY A 92 2.21 5.82 5.65
N HIS A 93 2.67 6.28 4.48
CA HIS A 93 2.42 7.65 4.01
C HIS A 93 1.01 7.80 3.44
N GLN A 94 0.25 8.73 4.03
CA GLN A 94 -1.17 8.86 3.75
C GLN A 94 -1.43 9.51 2.39
N VAL A 95 -2.31 8.88 1.61
CA VAL A 95 -3.10 9.55 0.56
C VAL A 95 -3.73 10.80 1.18
N PRO A 96 -3.80 11.96 0.47
CA PRO A 96 -4.53 13.11 0.97
C PRO A 96 -5.93 12.71 1.43
N LEU A 97 -6.21 12.89 2.72
CA LEU A 97 -7.47 12.46 3.30
C LEU A 97 -8.51 13.58 3.17
N PRO A 98 -9.81 13.24 3.03
CA PRO A 98 -10.88 14.23 3.01
C PRO A 98 -10.88 15.08 4.29
N THR A 99 -10.89 16.40 4.13
CA THR A 99 -11.02 17.35 5.24
C THR A 99 -12.45 17.83 5.44
N GLU A 100 -13.34 17.52 4.49
CA GLU A 100 -14.75 17.90 4.50
C GLU A 100 -15.65 16.65 4.40
N PRO A 101 -16.84 16.67 5.02
CA PRO A 101 -17.79 15.56 4.95
C PRO A 101 -18.26 15.29 3.52
N ALA A 102 -18.23 14.02 3.11
CA ALA A 102 -18.95 13.59 1.91
C ALA A 102 -20.46 13.63 2.16
N ARG A 103 -21.24 14.18 1.21
CA ARG A 103 -22.70 14.18 1.34
C ARG A 103 -23.29 12.83 0.91
N ALA A 104 -24.08 12.23 1.78
CA ALA A 104 -24.89 11.07 1.41
C ALA A 104 -25.96 11.50 0.39
N THR A 105 -26.09 10.72 -0.68
CA THR A 105 -27.11 10.92 -1.72
C THR A 105 -28.35 10.03 -1.52
N ILE A 106 -28.29 9.14 -0.54
CA ILE A 106 -29.34 8.16 -0.22
C ILE A 106 -30.33 8.77 0.78
N VAL A 107 -31.61 8.36 0.71
CA VAL A 107 -32.64 8.83 1.67
C VAL A 107 -32.87 7.81 2.79
N PRO A 108 -33.41 8.23 3.95
CA PRO A 108 -33.76 7.31 5.03
C PRO A 108 -34.64 6.15 4.56
N GLY A 109 -34.31 4.93 4.99
CA GLY A 109 -34.97 3.69 4.57
C GLY A 109 -34.46 3.08 3.25
N GLN A 110 -33.54 3.74 2.54
CA GLN A 110 -32.84 3.14 1.41
C GLN A 110 -31.56 2.43 1.84
N MET A 111 -31.25 1.35 1.12
CA MET A 111 -29.97 0.64 1.21
C MET A 111 -29.26 0.71 -0.14
N VAL A 112 -27.96 0.95 -0.11
CA VAL A 112 -27.08 0.78 -1.27
C VAL A 112 -26.35 -0.54 -1.12
N VAL A 113 -26.40 -1.34 -2.18
CA VAL A 113 -25.69 -2.61 -2.25
C VAL A 113 -24.62 -2.49 -3.33
N ALA A 114 -23.36 -2.63 -2.93
CA ALA A 114 -22.24 -2.76 -3.85
C ALA A 114 -21.82 -4.24 -3.90
N THR A 115 -21.64 -4.77 -5.11
CA THR A 115 -21.14 -6.13 -5.32
C THR A 115 -19.87 -6.08 -6.16
N SER A 116 -18.95 -7.01 -5.92
CA SER A 116 -17.71 -7.11 -6.67
C SER A 116 -17.32 -8.57 -6.93
N PRO A 117 -16.83 -8.90 -8.14
CA PRO A 117 -16.21 -10.20 -8.38
C PRO A 117 -14.91 -10.35 -7.57
N VAL A 118 -14.46 -11.58 -7.40
CA VAL A 118 -13.09 -11.84 -6.92
C VAL A 118 -12.16 -11.95 -8.12
N ARG A 119 -10.86 -11.76 -7.88
CA ARG A 119 -9.83 -11.95 -8.91
C ARG A 119 -9.00 -13.18 -8.63
N ILE A 120 -8.54 -13.81 -9.71
CA ILE A 120 -7.45 -14.79 -9.68
C ILE A 120 -6.32 -14.33 -10.59
N ASP A 121 -5.10 -14.63 -10.19
CA ASP A 121 -3.91 -14.34 -10.99
C ASP A 121 -3.55 -15.58 -11.80
N LEU A 122 -3.55 -15.47 -13.13
CA LEU A 122 -3.24 -16.57 -14.06
C LEU A 122 -1.74 -16.64 -14.36
N ALA A 123 -1.08 -15.49 -14.42
CA ALA A 123 0.36 -15.38 -14.63
C ALA A 123 0.90 -14.05 -14.08
N GLY A 124 2.19 -14.02 -13.73
CA GLY A 124 2.89 -12.80 -13.32
C GLY A 124 2.54 -12.30 -11.91
N GLY A 125 1.93 -13.13 -11.07
CA GLY A 125 1.54 -12.75 -9.70
C GLY A 125 2.67 -12.08 -8.93
N TRP A 126 2.32 -11.03 -8.17
CA TRP A 126 3.25 -10.16 -7.42
C TRP A 126 4.20 -9.30 -8.26
N SER A 127 4.20 -9.41 -9.59
CA SER A 127 5.09 -8.56 -10.43
C SER A 127 4.67 -7.09 -10.46
N ASP A 128 3.41 -6.77 -10.14
CA ASP A 128 2.85 -5.42 -10.07
C ASP A 128 3.07 -4.71 -8.72
N THR A 129 3.58 -5.43 -7.72
CA THR A 129 3.82 -4.87 -6.38
C THR A 129 5.18 -4.15 -6.33
N PRO A 130 5.25 -2.90 -5.84
CA PRO A 130 6.53 -2.25 -5.60
C PRO A 130 7.40 -3.04 -4.61
N PRO A 131 8.74 -3.01 -4.79
CA PRO A 131 9.49 -2.32 -5.84
C PRO A 131 9.69 -3.17 -7.11
N ILE A 132 9.15 -4.39 -7.19
CA ILE A 132 9.37 -5.29 -8.34
C ILE A 132 8.91 -4.61 -9.64
N CYS A 133 7.70 -4.07 -9.66
CA CYS A 133 7.14 -3.39 -10.82
C CYS A 133 7.92 -2.14 -11.24
N HIS A 134 8.60 -1.51 -10.29
CA HIS A 134 9.42 -0.32 -10.52
C HIS A 134 10.79 -0.69 -11.12
N GLU A 135 11.41 -1.75 -10.62
CA GLU A 135 12.78 -2.14 -11.04
C GLU A 135 12.84 -3.01 -12.28
N LEU A 136 11.83 -3.86 -12.48
CA LEU A 136 11.83 -4.88 -13.52
C LEU A 136 10.67 -4.70 -14.51
N GLY A 137 9.78 -3.73 -14.27
CA GLY A 137 8.44 -3.74 -14.84
C GLY A 137 7.58 -4.83 -14.18
N GLY A 138 6.28 -4.77 -14.41
CA GLY A 138 5.32 -5.70 -13.84
C GLY A 138 4.12 -5.86 -14.74
N THR A 139 3.65 -7.07 -14.94
CA THR A 139 2.39 -7.33 -15.63
C THR A 139 1.77 -8.61 -15.07
N VAL A 140 0.59 -8.47 -14.48
CA VAL A 140 -0.21 -9.59 -14.03
C VAL A 140 -1.31 -9.84 -15.06
N VAL A 141 -1.39 -11.07 -15.55
CA VAL A 141 -2.57 -11.54 -16.27
C VAL A 141 -3.54 -12.06 -15.23
N ASN A 142 -4.61 -11.33 -14.96
CA ASN A 142 -5.65 -11.71 -14.02
C ASN A 142 -7.02 -11.86 -14.69
N ALA A 143 -7.94 -12.50 -13.97
CA ALA A 143 -9.32 -12.61 -14.38
C ALA A 143 -10.25 -12.32 -13.20
N ALA A 144 -11.26 -11.50 -13.44
CA ALA A 144 -12.40 -11.35 -12.54
C ALA A 144 -13.33 -12.57 -12.70
N ILE A 145 -13.63 -13.24 -11.60
CA ILE A 145 -14.47 -14.45 -11.60
C ILE A 145 -15.66 -14.28 -10.64
N SER A 146 -16.77 -14.89 -11.04
CA SER A 146 -17.92 -15.12 -10.18
C SER A 146 -17.86 -16.52 -9.60
N LEU A 147 -18.32 -16.68 -8.36
CA LEU A 147 -18.41 -17.97 -7.69
C LEU A 147 -19.86 -18.45 -7.72
N GLY A 148 -20.12 -19.60 -8.37
CA GLY A 148 -21.49 -20.10 -8.54
C GLY A 148 -22.42 -19.12 -9.27
N GLY A 149 -21.89 -18.34 -10.22
CA GLY A 149 -22.66 -17.32 -10.95
C GLY A 149 -22.97 -16.04 -10.16
N ARG A 150 -22.36 -15.85 -8.98
CA ARG A 150 -22.54 -14.67 -8.13
C ARG A 150 -21.22 -13.94 -7.90
N GLN A 151 -21.32 -12.63 -7.70
CA GLN A 151 -20.24 -11.80 -7.18
C GLN A 151 -20.21 -11.97 -5.65
N PRO A 152 -19.17 -12.61 -5.09
CA PRO A 152 -19.21 -13.06 -3.70
C PRO A 152 -18.93 -11.94 -2.70
N LEU A 153 -18.27 -10.85 -3.11
CA LEU A 153 -18.03 -9.70 -2.25
C LEU A 153 -19.23 -8.77 -2.30
N GLN A 154 -19.81 -8.47 -1.13
CA GLN A 154 -20.96 -7.58 -1.00
C GLN A 154 -20.75 -6.63 0.18
N ALA A 155 -21.04 -5.35 -0.04
CA ALA A 155 -21.13 -4.34 1.00
C ALA A 155 -22.50 -3.68 0.92
N VAL A 156 -23.16 -3.55 2.07
CA VAL A 156 -24.45 -2.88 2.19
C VAL A 156 -24.27 -1.67 3.11
N ALA A 157 -24.75 -0.52 2.66
CA ALA A 157 -24.73 0.71 3.42
C ALA A 157 -26.15 1.28 3.51
N GLN A 158 -26.49 1.80 4.68
CA GLN A 158 -27.73 2.51 4.96
C GLN A 158 -27.45 3.64 5.94
N LEU A 159 -28.30 4.66 5.95
CA LEU A 159 -28.23 5.71 6.98
C LEU A 159 -28.66 5.13 8.33
N SER A 160 -27.95 5.53 9.37
CA SER A 160 -28.32 5.27 10.77
C SER A 160 -29.19 6.42 11.26
N ASP A 161 -30.21 6.08 12.06
CA ASP A 161 -31.05 7.05 12.76
C ASP A 161 -30.30 7.69 13.95
N GLU A 162 -29.27 7.01 14.46
CA GLU A 162 -28.36 7.50 15.49
C GLU A 162 -27.05 7.99 14.88
N PRO A 163 -26.38 9.01 15.46
CA PRO A 163 -25.11 9.56 14.96
C PRO A 163 -23.92 8.66 15.32
N VAL A 164 -23.98 7.39 14.89
CA VAL A 164 -22.96 6.36 15.12
C VAL A 164 -22.63 5.64 13.82
N VAL A 165 -21.43 5.07 13.76
CA VAL A 165 -21.04 4.16 12.67
C VAL A 165 -21.17 2.73 13.16
N ARG A 166 -22.01 1.94 12.50
CA ARG A 166 -22.14 0.49 12.75
C ARG A 166 -21.50 -0.29 11.62
N ILE A 167 -20.54 -1.15 11.95
CA ILE A 167 -19.92 -2.08 11.01
C ILE A 167 -20.34 -3.50 11.38
N THR A 168 -20.87 -4.25 10.42
CA THR A 168 -21.31 -5.63 10.61
C THR A 168 -20.64 -6.53 9.57
N SER A 169 -20.01 -7.61 10.04
CA SER A 169 -19.54 -8.71 9.21
C SER A 169 -20.49 -9.89 9.37
N ILE A 170 -21.19 -10.23 8.29
CA ILE A 170 -22.14 -11.35 8.26
C ILE A 170 -21.39 -12.67 8.41
N ASP A 171 -20.30 -12.86 7.66
CA ASP A 171 -19.52 -14.10 7.66
C ASP A 171 -18.90 -14.41 9.02
N LEU A 172 -18.46 -13.37 9.75
CA LEU A 172 -17.91 -13.52 11.09
C LEU A 172 -18.99 -13.53 12.19
N GLY A 173 -20.24 -13.17 11.86
CA GLY A 173 -21.30 -12.98 12.84
C GLY A 173 -20.99 -11.89 13.86
N ARG A 174 -20.26 -10.84 13.47
CA ARG A 174 -19.80 -9.76 14.36
C ARG A 174 -20.42 -8.43 13.97
N SER A 175 -20.79 -7.63 14.97
CA SER A 175 -21.20 -6.25 14.79
C SER A 175 -20.54 -5.39 15.86
N VAL A 176 -20.08 -4.22 15.46
CA VAL A 176 -19.49 -3.22 16.36
C VAL A 176 -20.04 -1.84 15.99
N GLU A 177 -20.20 -1.02 17.01
CA GLU A 177 -20.66 0.36 16.90
C GLU A 177 -19.56 1.29 17.39
N PHE A 178 -19.38 2.40 16.70
CA PHE A 178 -18.40 3.42 17.00
C PHE A 178 -19.10 4.76 17.15
N ALA A 179 -18.87 5.41 18.29
CA ALA A 179 -19.42 6.73 18.60
C ALA A 179 -18.32 7.81 18.65
N ARG A 180 -17.04 7.43 18.55
CA ARG A 180 -15.91 8.35 18.60
C ARG A 180 -14.99 8.19 17.41
N THR A 181 -14.45 9.31 16.94
CA THR A 181 -13.56 9.36 15.77
C THR A 181 -12.31 8.52 15.98
N GLU A 182 -11.69 8.55 17.17
CA GLU A 182 -10.44 7.84 17.42
C GLU A 182 -10.57 6.32 17.26
N GLU A 183 -11.75 5.77 17.54
CA GLU A 183 -12.04 4.33 17.39
C GLU A 183 -12.05 3.92 15.92
N LEU A 184 -12.48 4.83 15.04
CA LEU A 184 -12.52 4.66 13.59
C LEU A 184 -11.17 4.95 12.93
N LEU A 185 -10.25 5.67 13.59
CA LEU A 185 -8.89 5.91 13.10
C LEU A 185 -7.90 4.79 13.47
N SER A 186 -8.30 3.85 14.33
CA SER A 186 -7.52 2.66 14.65
C SER A 186 -7.79 1.53 13.66
N PHE A 187 -7.03 1.51 12.56
CA PHE A 187 -7.13 0.49 11.50
C PHE A 187 -5.76 0.00 10.98
N ARG A 188 -4.70 0.15 11.76
CA ARG A 188 -3.36 -0.36 11.42
C ARG A 188 -3.13 -1.81 11.86
N ASP A 189 -3.98 -2.34 12.73
CA ASP A 189 -3.91 -3.73 13.17
C ASP A 189 -4.56 -4.64 12.11
N THR A 190 -3.76 -5.50 11.49
CA THR A 190 -4.22 -6.44 10.47
C THR A 190 -5.09 -7.57 11.03
N LEU A 191 -5.11 -7.76 12.35
CA LEU A 191 -5.97 -8.74 13.03
C LEU A 191 -7.35 -8.16 13.38
N ASP A 192 -7.51 -6.82 13.30
CA ASP A 192 -8.81 -6.19 13.43
C ASP A 192 -9.62 -6.38 12.15
N TRP A 193 -10.65 -7.22 12.22
CA TRP A 193 -11.56 -7.49 11.11
C TRP A 193 -12.28 -6.24 10.59
N SER A 194 -12.37 -5.18 11.40
CA SER A 194 -12.99 -3.90 11.04
C SER A 194 -12.00 -2.88 10.45
N ALA A 195 -10.71 -3.20 10.37
CA ALA A 195 -9.68 -2.28 9.88
C ALA A 195 -9.94 -1.79 8.44
N ILE A 196 -10.22 -2.71 7.52
CA ILE A 196 -10.48 -2.36 6.11
C ILE A 196 -11.72 -1.45 5.97
N PRO A 197 -12.90 -1.78 6.53
CA PRO A 197 -14.06 -0.90 6.39
C PRO A 197 -13.87 0.44 7.11
N LYS A 198 -13.17 0.50 8.26
CA LYS A 198 -12.77 1.78 8.88
C LYS A 198 -11.94 2.65 7.93
N ALA A 199 -10.89 2.08 7.34
CA ALA A 199 -10.05 2.79 6.39
C ALA A 199 -10.85 3.30 5.17
N ALA A 200 -11.77 2.49 4.64
CA ALA A 200 -12.64 2.90 3.53
C ALA A 200 -13.58 4.05 3.90
N LEU A 201 -14.14 4.06 5.10
CA LEU A 201 -15.01 5.15 5.59
C LEU A 201 -14.24 6.47 5.72
N VAL A 202 -13.00 6.43 6.23
CA VAL A 202 -12.12 7.61 6.32
C VAL A 202 -11.75 8.10 4.93
N LEU A 203 -11.31 7.20 4.03
CA LEU A 203 -10.93 7.55 2.66
C LEU A 203 -12.10 8.11 1.83
N SER A 204 -13.33 7.68 2.11
CA SER A 204 -14.53 8.18 1.42
C SER A 204 -15.03 9.52 1.95
N GLY A 205 -14.53 9.99 3.09
CA GLY A 205 -15.00 11.22 3.74
C GLY A 205 -16.33 11.06 4.48
N LEU A 206 -16.82 9.82 4.64
CA LEU A 206 -17.99 9.52 5.48
C LEU A 206 -17.66 9.57 6.97
N VAL A 207 -16.38 9.45 7.31
CA VAL A 207 -15.83 9.57 8.67
C VAL A 207 -14.67 10.57 8.64
N PRO A 208 -14.49 11.41 9.67
CA PRO A 208 -13.40 12.36 9.73
C PRO A 208 -12.03 11.67 9.77
N ALA A 209 -11.05 12.29 9.13
CA ALA A 209 -9.65 11.86 9.16
C ALA A 209 -8.85 12.40 10.36
N ASP A 210 -9.42 13.35 11.11
CA ASP A 210 -8.81 13.99 12.27
C ASP A 210 -9.57 13.63 13.55
N ALA A 211 -8.85 13.05 14.51
CA ALA A 211 -9.34 12.69 15.84
C ALA A 211 -9.98 13.86 16.59
N SER A 212 -9.55 15.10 16.34
CA SER A 212 -10.08 16.29 17.01
C SER A 212 -11.51 16.64 16.57
N VAL A 213 -11.98 16.10 15.45
CA VAL A 213 -13.32 16.33 14.92
C VAL A 213 -14.31 15.36 15.57
N ARG A 214 -15.42 15.89 16.09
CA ARG A 214 -16.49 15.07 16.68
C ARG A 214 -17.23 14.29 15.60
N LEU A 215 -17.36 12.98 15.80
CA LEU A 215 -18.02 12.08 14.85
C LEU A 215 -19.49 12.46 14.63
N GLU A 216 -20.20 12.81 15.70
CA GLU A 216 -21.61 13.21 15.65
C GLU A 216 -21.84 14.39 14.70
N ASP A 217 -21.13 15.50 14.91
CA ASP A 217 -21.25 16.72 14.09
C ASP A 217 -20.89 16.45 12.61
N TRP A 218 -19.93 15.54 12.37
CA TRP A 218 -19.56 15.11 11.02
C TRP A 218 -20.66 14.30 10.35
N LEU A 219 -21.24 13.31 11.04
CA LEU A 219 -22.29 12.46 10.50
C LEU A 219 -23.57 13.24 10.20
N GLU A 220 -23.93 14.21 11.05
CA GLU A 220 -25.02 15.15 10.77
C GLU A 220 -24.80 15.90 9.44
N SER A 221 -23.56 16.32 9.19
CA SER A 221 -23.17 17.03 7.96
C SER A 221 -23.18 16.12 6.71
N VAL A 222 -22.87 14.83 6.88
CA VAL A 222 -23.01 13.79 5.85
C VAL A 222 -24.49 13.58 5.48
N GLY A 223 -25.40 13.78 6.43
CA GLY A 223 -26.84 13.50 6.30
C GLY A 223 -27.28 12.20 6.99
N GLY A 224 -26.42 11.60 7.82
CA GLY A 224 -26.77 10.53 8.76
C GLY A 224 -27.07 11.11 10.15
N GLY A 225 -27.72 10.35 11.04
CA GLY A 225 -28.06 10.84 12.39
C GLY A 225 -29.17 11.90 12.42
N GLY A 226 -29.95 12.01 11.34
CA GLY A 226 -31.07 12.93 11.24
C GLY A 226 -32.22 12.52 12.16
N CYS A 227 -32.17 12.99 13.40
CA CYS A 227 -33.39 13.38 14.09
C CYS A 227 -34.11 14.42 13.22
N GLY A 228 -35.39 14.19 12.96
CA GLY A 228 -36.29 15.30 12.62
C GLY A 228 -36.39 16.32 13.76
#